data_AF-A0AAE1DCS0-F1
#
_entry.id   AF-A0AAE1DCS0-F1
#
_cell.length_a   1.000
_cell.length_b   1.000
_cell.length_c   1.000
_cell.angle_alpha   90.00
_cell.angle_beta   90.00
_cell.angle_gamma   90.00
#
_symmetry.space_group_name_H-M   'P 1'
#
loop_
_entity.id
_entity.type
_entity.pdbx_description
1 polymer ?
#
loop_
_entity_poly.entity_id
_entity_poly.type
_entity_poly.pdbx_seq_one_letter_code
_entity_poly.pdbx_strand_id
1 'polypeptide(L)'
;MAEANFCLPNTLNLTEGNLSEQYKKWQQQVEIYMEASGSNHTSLLWTASIREPFDTFLTEVRSRADLCNFKEKERMIRDKLVFTANKPLQEKLLRDNELTLEKAISICRAYEQTTNDMKEMNKS
;
A
#
# COMPACT_ATOMS: atom_id res chain seq x y z
N MET A 1 3.90 -31.05 1.01
CA MET A 1 2.85 -30.13 1.45
C MET A 1 2.65 -29.14 0.32
N ALA A 2 1.46 -29.11 -0.31
CA ALA A 2 1.21 -28.16 -1.39
C ALA A 2 1.18 -26.75 -0.78
N GLU A 3 2.11 -25.90 -1.18
CA GLU A 3 2.05 -24.47 -0.88
C GLU A 3 0.78 -23.94 -1.53
N ALA A 4 -0.26 -23.72 -0.73
CA ALA A 4 -1.48 -23.12 -1.22
C ALA A 4 -1.17 -21.67 -1.60
N ASN A 5 -0.96 -21.46 -2.89
CA ASN A 5 -0.79 -20.13 -3.48
C ASN A 5 -2.18 -19.50 -3.57
N PHE A 6 -2.48 -18.58 -2.66
CA PHE A 6 -3.79 -17.96 -2.60
C PHE A 6 -3.78 -16.67 -3.44
N CYS A 7 -4.72 -16.57 -4.40
CA CYS A 7 -4.88 -15.39 -5.23
C CYS A 7 -5.55 -14.25 -4.45
N LEU A 8 -5.06 -13.03 -4.64
CA LEU A 8 -5.83 -11.86 -4.22
C LEU A 8 -7.14 -11.82 -5.02
N PRO A 9 -8.24 -11.41 -4.39
CA PRO A 9 -9.48 -11.18 -5.10
C PRO A 9 -9.37 -9.93 -6.00
N ASN A 10 -10.32 -9.80 -6.93
CA ASN A 10 -10.19 -9.04 -8.19
C ASN A 10 -9.49 -7.67 -8.06
N THR A 11 -8.68 -7.36 -9.08
CA THR A 11 -7.88 -6.14 -9.25
C THR A 11 -8.64 -4.88 -8.86
N LEU A 12 -8.04 -4.07 -7.98
CA LEU A 12 -8.48 -2.71 -7.71
C LEU A 12 -8.27 -1.86 -8.98
N ASN A 13 -9.37 -1.46 -9.63
CA ASN A 13 -9.31 -0.58 -10.81
C ASN A 13 -9.23 0.87 -10.34
N LEU A 14 -8.01 1.40 -10.30
CA LEU A 14 -7.72 2.76 -9.85
C LEU A 14 -8.32 3.85 -10.75
N THR A 15 -8.82 3.49 -11.94
CA THR A 15 -9.23 4.40 -13.01
C THR A 15 -10.73 4.41 -13.28
N GLU A 16 -11.52 3.48 -12.73
CA GLU A 16 -12.93 3.30 -13.07
C GLU A 16 -13.83 3.18 -11.82
N GLY A 17 -14.94 3.92 -11.77
CA GLY A 17 -15.95 3.80 -10.70
C GLY A 17 -15.61 4.51 -9.38
N ASN A 18 -16.38 4.22 -8.32
CA ASN A 18 -16.21 4.84 -7.00
C ASN A 18 -15.05 4.18 -6.23
N LEU A 19 -13.89 4.84 -6.20
CA LEU A 19 -12.67 4.39 -5.49
C LEU A 19 -12.92 4.06 -4.01
N SER A 20 -13.83 4.78 -3.33
CA SER A 20 -14.16 4.54 -1.93
C SER A 20 -14.88 3.19 -1.74
N GLU A 21 -15.80 2.84 -2.63
CA GLU A 21 -16.46 1.53 -2.59
C GLU A 21 -15.52 0.40 -2.99
N GLN A 22 -14.68 0.62 -4.00
CA GLN A 22 -13.66 -0.34 -4.39
C GLN A 22 -12.68 -0.62 -3.26
N TYR A 23 -12.29 0.42 -2.51
CA TYR A 23 -11.46 0.27 -1.32
C TYR A 23 -12.14 -0.56 -0.24
N LYS A 24 -13.40 -0.25 0.12
CA LYS A 24 -14.13 -1.04 1.12
C LYS A 24 -14.25 -2.50 0.73
N LYS A 25 -14.55 -2.76 -0.56
CA LYS A 25 -14.62 -4.12 -1.11
C LYS A 25 -13.27 -4.82 -1.03
N TRP A 26 -12.20 -4.14 -1.42
CA TRP A 26 -10.85 -4.67 -1.34
C TRP A 26 -10.44 -4.96 0.11
N GLN A 27 -10.63 -4.01 1.05
CA GLN A 27 -10.32 -4.21 2.47
C GLN A 27 -11.04 -5.42 3.05
N GLN A 28 -12.36 -5.49 2.86
CA GLN A 28 -13.17 -6.59 3.36
C GLN A 28 -12.68 -7.93 2.78
N GLN A 29 -12.36 -7.95 1.49
CA GLN A 29 -11.88 -9.14 0.83
C GLN A 29 -10.49 -9.57 1.32
N VAL A 30 -9.58 -8.62 1.58
CA VAL A 30 -8.28 -8.98 2.14
C VAL A 30 -8.43 -9.47 3.58
N GLU A 31 -9.32 -8.87 4.37
CA GLU A 31 -9.64 -9.33 5.74
C GLU A 31 -10.17 -10.77 5.76
N ILE A 32 -11.16 -11.08 4.91
CA ILE A 32 -11.69 -12.44 4.74
C ILE A 32 -10.59 -13.42 4.33
N TYR A 33 -9.71 -13.02 3.41
CA TYR A 33 -8.54 -13.81 3.03
C TYR A 33 -7.63 -14.06 4.23
N MET A 34 -7.35 -13.02 5.03
CA MET A 34 -6.43 -13.12 6.17
C MET A 34 -6.98 -14.12 7.20
N GLU A 35 -8.28 -14.05 7.48
CA GLU A 35 -8.97 -14.97 8.39
C GLU A 35 -8.95 -16.42 7.89
N ALA A 36 -9.23 -16.63 6.60
CA ALA A 36 -9.16 -17.95 5.97
C ALA A 36 -7.74 -18.55 5.95
N SER A 37 -6.70 -17.70 5.93
CA SER A 37 -5.29 -18.12 5.93
C SER A 37 -4.71 -18.39 7.33
N GLY A 38 -5.48 -18.17 8.41
CA GLY A 38 -4.99 -18.32 9.80
C GLY A 38 -3.86 -17.36 10.18
N SER A 39 -3.67 -16.28 9.41
CA SER A 39 -2.56 -15.34 9.57
C SER A 39 -2.99 -14.12 10.39
N ASN A 40 -3.08 -14.30 11.70
CA ASN A 40 -3.53 -13.29 12.68
C ASN A 40 -2.61 -12.05 12.75
N HIS A 41 -1.34 -12.19 12.35
CA HIS A 41 -0.30 -11.15 12.46
C HIS A 41 -0.46 -9.97 11.49
N THR A 42 -1.43 -10.05 10.58
CA THR A 42 -1.57 -9.12 9.46
C THR A 42 -2.52 -7.97 9.75
N SER A 43 -3.29 -8.04 10.84
CA SER A 43 -3.95 -6.89 11.48
C SER A 43 -3.00 -5.68 11.57
N LEU A 44 -1.71 -5.92 11.83
CA LEU A 44 -0.67 -4.89 11.93
C LEU A 44 -0.34 -4.23 10.59
N LEU A 45 -0.43 -4.94 9.45
CA LEU A 45 -0.29 -4.33 8.12
C LEU A 45 -1.30 -3.20 7.97
N TRP A 46 -2.53 -3.42 8.40
CA TRP A 46 -3.66 -2.54 8.16
C TRP A 46 -3.59 -1.25 8.96
N THR A 47 -3.04 -1.30 10.17
CA THR A 47 -2.92 -0.14 11.06
C THR A 47 -1.69 0.73 10.75
N ALA A 48 -0.73 0.25 9.96
CA ALA A 48 0.44 1.04 9.61
C ALA A 48 0.09 2.15 8.62
N SER A 49 0.32 3.39 9.03
CA SER A 49 0.32 4.60 8.19
C SER A 49 1.73 4.91 7.70
N ILE A 50 1.85 5.58 6.54
CA ILE A 50 3.15 6.08 6.05
C ILE A 50 3.77 6.96 7.13
N ARG A 51 5.03 6.67 7.48
CA ARG A 51 5.83 7.42 8.45
C ARG A 51 7.24 7.65 7.95
N GLU A 52 7.87 8.71 8.46
CA GLU A 52 9.27 9.04 8.19
C GLU A 52 10.17 8.22 9.14
N PRO A 53 11.24 7.55 8.66
CA PRO A 53 11.68 7.47 7.27
C PRO A 53 10.82 6.52 6.42
N PHE A 54 10.46 6.93 5.20
CA PHE A 54 9.61 6.16 4.29
C PHE A 54 10.15 4.74 4.02
N ASP A 55 11.46 4.60 3.86
CA ASP A 55 12.07 3.29 3.59
C ASP A 55 11.93 2.30 4.77
N THR A 56 11.84 2.81 6.01
CA THR A 56 11.56 1.97 7.18
C THR A 56 10.13 1.43 7.09
N PHE A 57 9.17 2.31 6.80
CA PHE A 57 7.79 1.92 6.58
C PHE A 57 7.64 0.92 5.42
N LEU A 58 8.29 1.16 4.28
CA LEU A 58 8.24 0.26 3.12
C LEU A 58 8.79 -1.13 3.46
N THR A 59 9.88 -1.20 4.25
CA THR A 59 10.47 -2.47 4.68
C THR A 59 9.50 -3.27 5.56
N GLU A 60 8.81 -2.62 6.49
CA GLU A 60 7.80 -3.26 7.32
C GLU A 60 6.61 -3.78 6.50
N VAL A 61 6.13 -2.99 5.54
CA VAL A 61 5.04 -3.41 4.64
C VAL A 61 5.47 -4.61 3.80
N ARG A 62 6.69 -4.62 3.26
CA ARG A 62 7.25 -5.75 2.50
C ARG A 62 7.37 -7.00 3.35
N SER A 63 8.01 -6.91 4.52
CA SER A 63 8.20 -8.03 5.44
C SER A 63 6.88 -8.68 5.81
N ARG A 64 5.85 -7.87 6.08
CA ARG A 64 4.53 -8.40 6.42
C ARG A 64 3.78 -8.92 5.19
N ALA A 65 3.94 -8.32 4.01
CA ALA A 65 3.41 -8.89 2.77
C ALA A 65 4.05 -10.23 2.43
N ASP A 66 5.29 -10.48 2.88
CA ASP A 66 5.96 -11.77 2.74
C ASP A 66 5.40 -12.85 3.66
N LEU A 67 4.89 -12.47 4.83
CA LEU A 67 4.16 -13.38 5.72
C LEU A 67 2.83 -13.83 5.09
N CYS A 68 2.33 -13.08 4.11
CA CYS A 68 1.17 -13.46 3.35
C CYS A 68 1.59 -14.23 2.10
N ASN A 69 1.05 -15.43 1.90
CA ASN A 69 1.23 -16.21 0.67
C ASN A 69 0.40 -15.65 -0.51
N PHE A 70 0.48 -14.34 -0.72
CA PHE A 70 -0.16 -13.67 -1.85
C PHE A 70 0.61 -13.97 -3.14
N LYS A 71 -0.12 -14.36 -4.19
CA LYS A 71 0.46 -14.50 -5.54
C LYS A 71 0.92 -13.15 -6.14
N GLU A 72 0.29 -12.04 -5.74
CA GLU A 72 0.50 -10.71 -6.34
C GLU A 72 0.93 -9.68 -5.29
N LYS A 73 2.02 -9.97 -4.57
CA LYS A 73 2.54 -9.14 -3.46
C LYS A 73 2.76 -7.68 -3.85
N GLU A 74 3.33 -7.43 -5.03
CA GLU A 74 3.65 -6.06 -5.45
C GLU A 74 2.40 -5.18 -5.62
N ARG A 75 1.32 -5.76 -6.15
CA ARG A 75 0.02 -5.12 -6.30
C ARG A 75 -0.54 -4.72 -4.94
N MET A 76 -0.51 -5.66 -3.98
CA MET A 76 -0.93 -5.39 -2.60
C MET A 76 -0.14 -4.23 -1.98
N ILE A 77 1.20 -4.27 -2.08
CA ILE A 77 2.04 -3.22 -1.50
C ILE A 77 1.72 -1.88 -2.16
N ARG A 78 1.60 -1.82 -3.49
CA ARG A 78 1.22 -0.60 -4.21
C ARG A 78 -0.12 -0.04 -3.70
N ASP A 79 -1.15 -0.88 -3.65
CA ASP A 79 -2.48 -0.45 -3.23
C ASP A 79 -2.44 0.05 -1.77
N LYS A 80 -1.68 -0.64 -0.90
CA LYS A 80 -1.44 -0.21 0.47
C LYS A 80 -0.78 1.16 0.55
N LEU A 81 0.21 1.47 -0.30
CA LEU A 81 0.84 2.79 -0.36
C LEU A 81 -0.17 3.88 -0.75
N VAL A 82 -0.96 3.65 -1.79
CA VAL A 82 -1.98 4.60 -2.27
C VAL A 82 -2.99 4.93 -1.18
N PHE A 83 -3.46 3.93 -0.43
CA PHE A 83 -4.49 4.13 0.58
C PHE A 83 -3.99 4.69 1.91
N THR A 84 -2.73 4.45 2.27
CA THR A 84 -2.13 4.97 3.51
C THR A 84 -1.50 6.34 3.36
N ALA A 85 -1.39 6.84 2.13
CA ALA A 85 -0.90 8.17 1.82
C ALA A 85 -1.83 9.27 2.35
N ASN A 86 -1.22 10.39 2.75
CA ASN A 86 -1.97 11.62 3.02
C ASN A 86 -2.58 12.17 1.71
N LYS A 87 -3.58 13.09 1.81
CA LYS A 87 -4.30 13.58 0.63
C LYS A 87 -3.38 14.08 -0.50
N PRO A 88 -2.35 14.93 -0.25
CA PRO A 88 -1.48 15.42 -1.32
C PRO A 88 -0.65 14.31 -2.00
N LEU A 89 -0.13 13.35 -1.24
CA LEU A 89 0.61 12.22 -1.80
C LEU A 89 -0.33 11.25 -2.53
N GLN A 90 -1.51 11.00 -1.97
CA GLN A 90 -2.53 10.14 -2.58
C GLN A 90 -2.98 10.71 -3.94
N GLU A 91 -3.23 12.01 -4.03
CA GLU A 91 -3.52 12.68 -5.32
C GLU A 91 -2.38 12.51 -6.34
N LYS A 92 -1.12 12.62 -5.90
CA LYS A 92 0.04 12.40 -6.79
C LYS A 92 0.11 10.96 -7.30
N LEU A 93 -0.16 9.98 -6.43
CA LEU A 93 -0.15 8.56 -6.79
C LEU A 93 -1.30 8.22 -7.74
N LEU A 94 -2.51 8.70 -7.47
CA LEU A 94 -3.72 8.42 -8.27
C LEU A 94 -3.74 9.12 -9.63
N ARG A 95 -2.85 10.08 -9.89
CA ARG A 95 -2.71 10.71 -11.22
C ARG A 95 -2.05 9.81 -12.25
N ASP A 96 -1.31 8.78 -11.83
CA ASP A 96 -0.68 7.83 -12.76
C ASP A 96 -1.65 6.67 -13.04
N ASN A 97 -2.18 6.61 -14.27
CA ASN A 97 -3.10 5.56 -14.72
C ASN A 97 -2.43 4.17 -14.81
N GLU A 98 -1.10 4.13 -14.89
CA GLU A 98 -0.30 2.90 -14.97
C GLU A 98 0.67 2.84 -13.78
N LEU A 99 0.15 3.09 -12.58
CA LEU A 99 0.92 3.06 -11.35
C LEU A 99 1.42 1.63 -11.05
N THR A 100 2.74 1.45 -11.13
CA THR A 100 3.45 0.25 -10.67
C THR A 100 3.95 0.45 -9.23
N LEU A 101 4.33 -0.64 -8.55
CA LEU A 101 4.94 -0.54 -7.22
C LEU A 101 6.21 0.32 -7.24
N GLU A 102 7.07 0.14 -8.25
CA GLU A 102 8.31 0.89 -8.39
C GLU A 102 8.05 2.41 -8.51
N LYS A 103 7.10 2.79 -9.36
CA LYS A 103 6.69 4.20 -9.51
C LYS A 103 6.12 4.76 -8.21
N ALA A 104 5.26 4.00 -7.52
CA ALA A 104 4.70 4.42 -6.24
C ALA A 104 5.80 4.68 -5.19
N ILE A 105 6.80 3.79 -5.10
CA ILE A 105 7.96 3.95 -4.22
C ILE A 105 8.74 5.23 -4.58
N SER A 106 9.00 5.45 -5.86
CA SER A 106 9.71 6.65 -6.34
C SER A 106 8.96 7.93 -5.95
N ILE A 107 7.63 7.96 -6.14
CA ILE A 107 6.79 9.12 -5.81
C ILE A 107 6.80 9.37 -4.30
N CYS A 108 6.67 8.35 -3.47
CA CYS A 108 6.69 8.48 -2.01
C CYS A 108 8.03 9.03 -1.49
N ARG A 109 9.16 8.52 -2.00
CA ARG A 109 10.50 9.03 -1.63
C ARG A 109 10.70 10.48 -2.04
N ALA A 110 10.33 10.82 -3.28
CA ALA A 110 10.41 12.20 -3.76
C ALA A 110 9.52 13.15 -2.94
N TYR A 111 8.35 12.68 -2.51
CA TYR A 111 7.46 13.45 -1.64
C TYR A 111 8.06 13.67 -0.25
N GLU A 112 8.58 12.63 0.40
CA GLU A 112 9.28 12.75 1.69
C GLU A 112 10.42 13.77 1.62
N GLN A 113 11.28 13.66 0.60
CA GLN A 113 12.38 14.60 0.37
C GLN A 113 11.86 16.04 0.24
N THR A 114 10.87 16.26 -0.63
CA THR A 114 10.28 17.60 -0.84
C THR A 114 9.70 18.16 0.46
N THR A 115 9.02 17.33 1.26
CA THR A 115 8.46 17.77 2.53
C THR A 115 9.53 18.11 3.56
N ASN A 116 10.64 17.38 3.58
CA ASN A 116 11.76 17.66 4.48
C ASN A 116 12.48 18.94 4.06
N ASP A 117 12.75 19.12 2.76
CA ASP A 117 13.36 20.34 2.24
C ASP A 117 12.52 21.57 2.59
N MET A 118 11.20 21.50 2.41
CA MET A 118 10.27 22.58 2.80
C MET A 118 10.29 22.86 4.31
N LYS A 119 10.36 21.83 5.16
CA LYS A 119 10.48 22.01 6.61
C LYS A 119 11.78 22.73 6.97
N GLU A 120 12.89 22.40 6.32
CA GLU A 120 14.18 23.04 6.56
C GLU A 120 14.22 24.49 6.04
N MET A 121 13.64 24.75 4.86
CA MET A 121 13.54 26.12 4.31
C MET A 121 12.72 27.04 5.21
N ASN A 122 11.64 26.55 5.81
CA ASN A 122 10.76 27.34 6.68
C ASN A 122 11.30 27.53 8.11
N LYS A 123 12.44 26.90 8.46
CA LYS A 123 13.15 27.10 9.73
C LYS A 123 14.14 28.27 9.68
N SER A 124 14.47 28.76 8.48
CA SER A 124 15.33 29.93 8.25
C SER A 124 14.54 31.23 8.28
#